data_AF-A0A6N2DCI2-F1
#
_entry.id   AF-A0A6N2DCI2-F1
#
_cell.length_a   1.000
_cell.length_b   1.000
_cell.length_c   1.000
_cell.angle_alpha   90.00
_cell.angle_beta   90.00
_cell.angle_gamma   90.00
#
_symmetry.space_group_name_H-M   'P 1'
#
loop_
_entity.id
_entity.type
_entity.pdbx_description
1 polymer ?
#
loop_
_entity_poly.entity_id
_entity_poly.type
_entity_poly.pdbx_seq_one_letter_code
_entity_poly.pdbx_strand_id
1 'polypeptide(L)'
;MLLGWSVLAPIVPVAIWMPSLVVLMGTHAAMQRGALHGVVVILVLGLLAGLLSGGPRGLYLLSLAPVVPIARFARTRLQAESTLLQAATIIPTALLCELLFALGILLFRSDLPMLAIYLRVVPGSALLTGLMAIPVVALLRRSMPDGPRSSVLNPLRGT
;
A
#
# COMPACT_ATOMS: atom_id res chain seq x y z
N MET A 1 -7.33 -28.32 -14.15
CA MET A 1 -8.31 -27.70 -13.21
C MET A 1 -8.22 -26.16 -13.20
N LEU A 2 -8.11 -25.52 -14.38
CA LEU A 2 -7.96 -24.04 -14.51
C LEU A 2 -9.06 -23.39 -15.37
N LEU A 3 -10.05 -24.16 -15.83
CA LEU A 3 -11.12 -23.67 -16.72
C LEU A 3 -12.35 -23.11 -15.98
N GLY A 4 -12.47 -23.37 -14.67
CA GLY A 4 -13.57 -22.86 -13.85
C GLY A 4 -13.41 -21.40 -13.42
N TRP A 5 -12.18 -20.87 -13.44
CA TRP A 5 -11.89 -19.50 -12.97
C TRP A 5 -12.30 -18.44 -13.99
N SER A 6 -12.24 -18.76 -15.27
CA SER A 6 -12.61 -17.88 -16.39
C SER A 6 -14.10 -17.58 -16.46
N VAL A 7 -14.96 -18.45 -15.90
CA VAL A 7 -16.42 -18.29 -15.91
C VAL A 7 -16.91 -17.49 -14.70
N LEU A 8 -16.18 -17.52 -13.58
CA LEU A 8 -16.49 -16.73 -12.37
C LEU A 8 -15.83 -15.34 -12.37
N ALA A 9 -14.85 -15.10 -13.25
CA ALA A 9 -14.16 -13.83 -13.40
C ALA A 9 -15.05 -12.57 -13.62
N PRO A 10 -16.24 -12.63 -14.26
CA PRO A 10 -17.01 -11.42 -14.52
C PRO A 10 -18.03 -11.07 -13.43
N ILE A 11 -18.26 -11.91 -12.41
CA ILE A 11 -19.45 -11.76 -11.55
C ILE A 11 -19.18 -11.07 -10.22
N VAL A 12 -18.02 -11.24 -9.59
CA VAL A 12 -17.62 -10.43 -8.43
C VAL A 12 -16.09 -10.34 -8.41
N PRO A 13 -15.52 -9.12 -8.31
CA PRO A 13 -14.09 -8.91 -8.45
C PRO A 13 -13.38 -9.35 -7.17
N VAL A 14 -13.07 -10.64 -7.08
CA VAL A 14 -12.22 -11.21 -6.01
C VAL A 14 -10.90 -10.44 -5.90
N ALA A 15 -10.41 -9.90 -7.03
CA ALA A 15 -9.25 -9.02 -7.08
C ALA A 15 -9.40 -7.72 -6.27
N ILE A 16 -10.61 -7.16 -6.12
CA ILE A 16 -10.83 -5.93 -5.34
C ILE A 16 -10.76 -6.20 -3.84
N TRP A 17 -11.01 -7.45 -3.40
CA TRP A 17 -10.84 -7.83 -2.00
C TRP A 17 -9.40 -8.19 -1.63
N MET A 18 -8.46 -8.16 -2.58
CA MET A 18 -7.07 -8.45 -2.28
C MET A 18 -6.42 -7.25 -1.57
N PRO A 19 -5.64 -7.48 -0.50
CA PRO A 19 -4.93 -6.40 0.16
C PRO A 19 -3.96 -5.74 -0.80
N SER A 20 -3.92 -4.41 -0.80
CA SER A 20 -3.01 -3.66 -1.68
C SER A 20 -1.57 -3.76 -1.18
N LEU A 21 -0.85 -4.78 -1.68
CA LEU A 21 0.56 -4.99 -1.38
C LEU A 21 1.42 -3.79 -1.77
N VAL A 22 1.04 -3.06 -2.82
CA VAL A 22 1.77 -1.86 -3.27
C VAL A 22 1.72 -0.75 -2.22
N VAL A 23 0.53 -0.49 -1.66
CA VAL A 23 0.37 0.51 -0.58
C VAL A 23 1.10 0.05 0.68
N LEU A 24 0.97 -1.22 1.06
CA LEU A 24 1.64 -1.82 2.22
C LEU A 24 3.17 -1.69 2.16
N MET A 25 3.76 -2.19 1.07
CA MET A 25 5.21 -2.20 0.91
C MET A 25 5.75 -0.78 0.66
N GLY A 26 5.01 0.03 -0.09
CA GLY A 26 5.36 1.42 -0.37
C GLY A 26 5.37 2.31 0.87
N THR A 27 4.32 2.26 1.69
CA THR A 27 4.26 2.99 2.97
C THR A 27 5.36 2.54 3.91
N HIS A 28 5.55 1.23 4.08
CA HIS A 28 6.60 0.69 4.94
C HIS A 28 8.00 1.13 4.48
N ALA A 29 8.32 1.00 3.20
CA ALA A 29 9.60 1.43 2.64
C ALA A 29 9.82 2.94 2.80
N ALA A 30 8.77 3.75 2.56
CA ALA A 30 8.82 5.20 2.75
C ALA A 30 9.13 5.59 4.21
N MET A 31 8.49 4.91 5.16
CA MET A 31 8.69 5.16 6.60
C MET A 31 10.09 4.72 7.05
N GLN A 32 10.54 3.52 6.69
CA GLN A 32 11.81 2.96 7.18
C GLN A 32 13.03 3.54 6.47
N ARG A 33 13.01 3.58 5.13
CA ARG A 33 14.18 3.91 4.29
C ARG A 33 14.10 5.29 3.64
N GLY A 34 12.97 6.00 3.82
CA GLY A 34 12.77 7.35 3.30
C GLY A 34 11.92 7.40 2.03
N ALA A 35 11.44 8.61 1.71
CA ALA A 35 10.46 8.83 0.66
C ALA A 35 10.86 8.27 -0.72
N LEU A 36 12.14 8.42 -1.11
CA LEU A 36 12.65 7.92 -2.39
C LEU A 36 12.53 6.39 -2.51
N HIS A 37 12.84 5.65 -1.44
CA HIS A 37 12.67 4.19 -1.43
C HIS A 37 11.19 3.79 -1.55
N GLY A 38 10.31 4.53 -0.87
CA GLY A 38 8.87 4.37 -1.04
C GLY A 38 8.42 4.55 -2.48
N VAL A 39 8.84 5.64 -3.14
CA VAL A 39 8.55 5.93 -4.55
C VAL A 39 9.02 4.80 -5.45
N VAL A 40 10.25 4.32 -5.28
CA VAL A 40 10.80 3.22 -6.09
C VAL A 40 9.97 1.95 -5.91
N VAL A 41 9.63 1.57 -4.68
CA VAL A 41 8.80 0.38 -4.41
C VAL A 41 7.41 0.53 -5.03
N ILE A 42 6.78 1.70 -4.90
CA ILE A 42 5.47 2.00 -5.48
C ILE A 42 5.51 1.92 -7.00
N LEU A 43 6.54 2.49 -7.64
CA LEU A 43 6.69 2.43 -9.09
C LEU A 43 6.89 0.99 -9.57
N VAL A 44 7.80 0.24 -8.96
CA VAL A 44 8.12 -1.12 -9.37
C VAL A 44 6.93 -2.05 -9.16
N LEU A 45 6.37 -2.08 -7.96
CA LEU A 45 5.23 -2.95 -7.67
C LEU A 45 3.96 -2.47 -8.36
N GLY A 46 3.77 -1.16 -8.49
CA GLY A 46 2.63 -0.57 -9.17
C GLY A 46 2.64 -0.83 -10.67
N LEU A 47 3.80 -0.76 -11.32
CA LEU A 47 3.99 -1.17 -12.71
C LEU A 47 3.72 -2.67 -12.87
N LEU A 48 4.25 -3.51 -11.99
CA LEU A 48 4.06 -4.96 -12.05
C LEU A 48 2.57 -5.33 -11.88
N ALA A 49 1.89 -4.72 -10.90
CA ALA A 49 0.46 -4.88 -10.70
C ALA A 49 -0.36 -4.39 -11.91
N GLY A 50 0.04 -3.27 -12.51
CA GLY A 50 -0.56 -2.76 -13.74
C GLY A 50 -0.34 -3.67 -14.96
N LEU A 51 0.81 -4.32 -15.05
CA LEU A 51 1.11 -5.30 -16.11
C LEU A 51 0.25 -6.57 -15.96
N LEU A 52 0.12 -7.08 -14.73
CA LEU A 52 -0.63 -8.30 -14.46
C LEU A 52 -2.15 -8.12 -14.54
N SER A 53 -2.66 -6.93 -14.25
CA SER A 53 -4.10 -6.63 -14.27
C SER A 53 -4.66 -6.27 -15.65
N GLY A 54 -3.80 -5.99 -16.64
CA GLY A 54 -4.23 -5.54 -17.98
C GLY A 54 -4.98 -4.19 -17.99
N GLY A 55 -4.99 -3.46 -16.86
CA GLY A 55 -5.74 -2.22 -16.68
C GLY A 55 -4.99 -0.95 -17.12
N PRO A 56 -5.66 0.23 -17.05
CA PRO A 56 -5.05 1.52 -17.36
C PRO A 56 -3.94 1.87 -16.34
N ARG A 57 -2.70 1.57 -16.71
CA ARG A 57 -1.50 1.66 -15.86
C ARG A 57 -1.30 3.04 -15.23
N GLY A 58 -1.56 4.11 -16.00
CA GLY A 58 -1.35 5.49 -15.56
C GLY A 58 -2.24 5.89 -14.39
N LEU A 59 -3.52 5.48 -14.41
CA LEU A 59 -4.47 5.83 -13.34
C LEU A 59 -4.12 5.15 -12.02
N TYR A 60 -3.66 3.91 -12.07
CA TYR A 60 -3.23 3.17 -10.89
C TYR A 60 -1.97 3.75 -10.25
N LEU A 61 -0.98 4.15 -11.07
CA LEU A 61 0.21 4.81 -10.53
C LEU A 61 -0.11 6.19 -9.95
N LEU A 62 -1.00 6.95 -10.59
CA LEU A 62 -1.43 8.26 -10.10
C LEU A 62 -2.15 8.15 -8.75
N SER A 63 -2.99 7.13 -8.58
CA SER A 63 -3.73 6.92 -7.33
C SER A 63 -2.83 6.59 -6.15
N LEU A 64 -1.60 6.10 -6.39
CA LEU A 64 -0.59 5.81 -5.37
C LEU A 64 0.27 7.02 -4.99
N ALA A 65 0.14 8.16 -5.68
CA ALA A 65 0.87 9.38 -5.36
C ALA A 65 0.75 9.85 -3.89
N PRO A 66 -0.41 9.73 -3.19
CA PRO A 66 -0.54 10.17 -1.80
C PRO A 66 0.24 9.34 -0.79
N VAL A 67 0.66 8.12 -1.15
CA VAL A 67 1.37 7.21 -0.24
C VAL A 67 2.63 7.87 0.31
N VAL A 68 3.36 8.60 -0.53
CA VAL A 68 4.65 9.22 -0.19
C VAL A 68 4.50 10.41 0.78
N PRO A 69 3.66 11.43 0.50
CA PRO A 69 3.47 12.53 1.44
C PRO A 69 2.85 12.05 2.76
N ILE A 70 1.92 11.09 2.75
CA ILE A 70 1.34 10.55 3.99
C ILE A 70 2.40 9.79 4.80
N ALA A 71 3.17 8.91 4.17
CA ALA A 71 4.23 8.19 4.87
C ALA A 71 5.32 9.14 5.40
N ARG A 72 5.65 10.21 4.66
CA ARG A 72 6.58 11.25 5.13
C ARG A 72 6.02 12.01 6.32
N PHE A 73 4.76 12.44 6.27
CA PHE A 73 4.08 13.12 7.37
C PHE A 73 4.01 12.22 8.61
N ALA A 74 3.63 10.96 8.44
CA ALA A 74 3.56 10.00 9.53
C ALA A 74 4.95 9.73 10.14
N ARG A 75 6.01 9.66 9.33
CA ARG A 75 7.38 9.53 9.85
C ARG A 75 7.81 10.76 10.65
N THR A 76 7.53 11.97 10.19
CA THR A 76 8.01 13.20 10.84
C THR A 76 7.19 13.61 12.05
N ARG A 77 5.87 13.38 12.04
CA ARG A 77 4.94 13.84 13.09
C ARG A 77 4.56 12.76 14.10
N LEU A 78 4.36 11.53 13.65
CA LEU A 78 3.87 10.46 14.52
C LEU A 78 5.00 9.65 15.15
N GLN A 79 6.26 9.86 14.75
CA GLN A 79 7.42 9.05 15.15
C GLN A 79 7.03 7.57 15.20
N ALA A 80 6.39 7.07 14.13
CA ALA A 80 5.64 5.82 14.14
C ALA A 80 6.59 4.61 14.25
N GLU A 81 7.14 4.38 15.44
CA GLU A 81 7.96 3.23 15.79
C GLU A 81 7.07 2.05 16.17
N SER A 82 5.81 2.26 16.57
CA SER A 82 4.89 1.18 16.86
C SER A 82 4.25 0.62 15.58
N THR A 83 4.18 -0.71 15.50
CA THR A 83 3.53 -1.44 14.40
C THR A 83 2.06 -1.05 14.25
N LEU A 84 1.38 -0.79 15.37
CA LEU A 84 -0.03 -0.38 15.38
C LEU A 84 -0.23 1.01 14.77
N LEU A 85 0.63 1.99 15.08
CA LEU A 85 0.54 3.32 14.45
C LEU A 85 0.80 3.24 12.94
N GLN A 86 1.75 2.41 12.52
CA GLN A 86 1.99 2.19 11.08
C GLN A 86 0.75 1.59 10.41
N ALA A 87 0.16 0.54 10.97
CA ALA A 87 -1.08 -0.05 10.46
C ALA A 87 -2.25 0.97 10.43
N ALA A 88 -2.38 1.78 11.48
CA ALA A 88 -3.40 2.83 11.57
C ALA A 88 -3.23 3.90 10.50
N THR A 89 -1.99 4.21 10.06
CA THR A 89 -1.74 5.14 8.95
C THR A 89 -1.95 4.50 7.58
N ILE A 90 -1.80 3.19 7.46
CA ILE A 90 -1.97 2.46 6.19
C ILE A 90 -3.44 2.41 5.78
N ILE A 91 -4.37 2.26 6.72
CA ILE A 91 -5.82 2.26 6.45
C ILE A 91 -6.28 3.52 5.69
N PRO A 92 -6.11 4.75 6.23
CA PRO A 92 -6.55 5.97 5.55
C PRO A 92 -5.76 6.21 4.25
N THR A 93 -4.50 5.79 4.20
CA THR A 93 -3.69 5.88 2.96
C THR A 93 -4.27 4.99 1.86
N ALA A 94 -4.57 3.73 2.17
CA ALA A 94 -5.18 2.79 1.23
C ALA A 94 -6.55 3.31 0.77
N LEU A 95 -7.38 3.75 1.70
CA LEU A 95 -8.69 4.30 1.39
C LEU A 95 -8.59 5.52 0.46
N LEU A 96 -7.65 6.44 0.71
CA LEU A 96 -7.43 7.59 -0.16
C LEU A 96 -6.95 7.19 -1.56
N CYS A 97 -6.04 6.22 -1.66
CA CYS A 97 -5.55 5.74 -2.96
C CYS A 97 -6.69 5.12 -3.78
N GLU A 98 -7.48 4.25 -3.16
CA GLU A 98 -8.62 3.62 -3.81
C GLU A 98 -9.70 4.63 -4.22
N LEU A 99 -9.97 5.65 -3.39
CA LEU A 99 -10.89 6.74 -3.75
C LEU A 99 -10.38 7.57 -4.93
N LEU A 100 -9.08 7.87 -4.99
CA LEU A 100 -8.50 8.58 -6.14
C LEU A 100 -8.54 7.73 -7.41
N PHE A 101 -8.35 6.42 -7.29
CA PHE A 101 -8.51 5.51 -8.41
C PHE A 101 -9.96 5.49 -8.92
N ALA A 102 -10.94 5.39 -8.01
CA ALA A 102 -12.36 5.47 -8.34
C ALA A 102 -12.73 6.81 -8.99
N LEU A 103 -12.20 7.92 -8.48
CA LEU A 103 -12.36 9.26 -9.08
C LEU A 103 -11.75 9.31 -10.49
N GLY A 104 -10.57 8.70 -10.69
CA GLY A 104 -9.96 8.56 -12.00
C GLY A 104 -10.85 7.78 -12.98
N ILE A 105 -11.45 6.67 -12.55
CA ILE A 105 -12.40 5.92 -13.39
C ILE A 105 -13.59 6.81 -13.77
N LEU A 106 -14.14 7.56 -12.80
CA LEU A 106 -15.26 8.46 -13.07
C LEU A 106 -14.89 9.54 -14.11
N LEU A 107 -13.72 10.16 -13.98
CA LEU A 107 -13.27 11.24 -14.86
C LEU A 107 -12.92 10.78 -16.28
N PHE A 108 -12.34 9.58 -16.43
CA PHE A 108 -11.81 9.12 -17.73
C PHE A 108 -12.69 8.09 -18.44
N ARG A 109 -13.57 7.35 -17.73
CA ARG A 109 -14.45 6.33 -18.33
C ARG A 109 -15.94 6.62 -18.21
N SER A 110 -16.36 7.55 -17.35
CA SER A 110 -17.77 7.91 -17.13
C SER A 110 -18.68 6.72 -16.80
N ASP A 111 -18.13 5.63 -16.27
CA ASP A 111 -18.84 4.36 -16.03
C ASP A 111 -19.44 4.34 -14.60
N LEU A 112 -20.61 4.96 -14.47
CA LEU A 112 -21.34 5.10 -13.20
C LEU A 112 -21.70 3.77 -12.49
N PRO A 113 -22.20 2.71 -13.16
CA PRO A 113 -22.50 1.46 -12.48
C PRO A 113 -21.24 0.80 -11.93
N MET A 114 -20.12 0.87 -12.65
CA MET A 114 -18.84 0.35 -12.17
C MET A 114 -18.32 1.15 -10.97
N LEU A 115 -18.47 2.48 -10.98
CA LEU A 115 -18.12 3.34 -9.85
C LEU A 115 -18.90 2.98 -8.57
N ALA A 116 -20.21 2.74 -8.67
CA ALA A 116 -21.03 2.37 -7.53
C ALA A 116 -20.58 1.05 -6.89
N ILE A 117 -20.15 0.08 -7.71
CA ILE A 117 -19.55 -1.17 -7.22
C ILE A 117 -18.22 -0.88 -6.51
N TYR A 118 -17.32 -0.10 -7.12
CA TYR A 118 -16.05 0.27 -6.51
C TYR A 118 -16.24 0.93 -5.14
N LEU A 119 -17.09 1.96 -5.04
CA LEU A 119 -17.32 2.68 -3.78
C LEU A 119 -17.86 1.79 -2.65
N ARG A 120 -18.57 0.70 -2.97
CA ARG A 120 -19.05 -0.26 -1.96
C ARG A 120 -17.95 -1.20 -1.47
N VAL A 121 -17.02 -1.58 -2.34
CA VAL A 121 -15.97 -2.56 -2.01
C VAL A 121 -14.70 -1.90 -1.46
N VAL A 122 -14.40 -0.67 -1.89
CA VAL A 122 -13.20 0.08 -1.49
C VAL A 122 -13.01 0.14 0.04
N PRO A 123 -14.01 0.47 0.87
CA PRO A 123 -13.83 0.50 2.32
C PRO A 123 -13.42 -0.86 2.89
N GLY A 124 -14.01 -1.95 2.38
CA GLY A 124 -13.67 -3.31 2.78
C GLY A 124 -12.24 -3.68 2.42
N SER A 125 -11.81 -3.36 1.19
CA SER A 125 -10.44 -3.60 0.72
C SER A 125 -9.39 -2.81 1.52
N ALA A 126 -9.69 -1.56 1.87
CA ALA A 126 -8.81 -0.69 2.65
C ALA A 126 -8.65 -1.21 4.09
N LEU A 127 -9.75 -1.63 4.72
CA LEU A 127 -9.72 -2.26 6.04
C LEU A 127 -8.91 -3.56 6.02
N LEU A 128 -9.13 -4.41 5.03
CA LEU A 128 -8.41 -5.67 4.89
C LEU A 128 -6.91 -5.44 4.65
N THR A 129 -6.55 -4.43 3.86
CA THR A 129 -5.16 -3.98 3.66
C THR A 129 -4.53 -3.53 4.98
N GLY A 130 -5.26 -2.74 5.79
CA GLY A 130 -4.80 -2.30 7.10
C GLY A 130 -4.64 -3.43 8.11
N LEU A 131 -5.58 -4.38 8.15
CA LEU A 131 -5.47 -5.56 9.00
C LEU A 131 -4.28 -6.43 8.60
N MET A 132 -4.05 -6.62 7.30
CA MET A 132 -2.89 -7.33 6.78
C MET A 132 -1.57 -6.57 6.99
N ALA A 133 -1.61 -5.25 7.25
CA ALA A 133 -0.41 -4.49 7.56
C ALA A 133 0.27 -4.96 8.84
N ILE A 134 -0.50 -5.35 9.85
CA ILE A 134 0.04 -5.78 11.14
C ILE A 134 0.98 -6.99 10.98
N PRO A 135 0.54 -8.14 10.44
CA PRO A 135 1.43 -9.29 10.26
C PRO A 135 2.56 -9.01 9.26
N VAL A 136 2.29 -8.29 8.16
CA VAL A 136 3.30 -7.99 7.14
C VAL A 136 4.42 -7.12 7.72
N VAL A 137 4.08 -6.03 8.41
CA VAL A 137 5.08 -5.16 9.04
C VAL A 137 5.82 -5.88 10.17
N ALA A 138 5.13 -6.71 10.95
CA ALA A 138 5.77 -7.52 11.98
C ALA A 138 6.80 -8.50 11.39
N LEU A 139 6.47 -9.15 10.28
CA LEU A 139 7.39 -10.04 9.55
C LEU A 139 8.57 -9.26 8.97
N LEU A 140 8.32 -8.13 8.29
CA LEU A 140 9.37 -7.31 7.68
C LEU A 140 10.36 -6.77 8.71
N ARG A 141 9.88 -6.40 9.91
CA ARG A 141 10.75 -5.96 11.01
C ARG A 141 11.64 -7.08 11.52
N ARG A 142 11.12 -8.31 11.64
CA ARG A 142 11.92 -9.48 12.05
C ARG A 142 12.98 -9.85 11.02
N SER A 143 12.70 -9.63 9.73
CA SER A 143 13.62 -9.95 8.63
C SER A 143 14.69 -8.88 8.40
N MET A 144 14.55 -7.68 8.97
CA MET A 144 15.62 -6.69 8.94
C MET A 144 16.55 -6.94 10.13
N PRO A 145 17.76 -7.49 9.94
CA PRO A 145 18.74 -7.54 11.01
C PRO A 145 19.00 -6.11 11.48
N ASP A 146 19.10 -5.91 12.79
CA ASP A 146 19.45 -4.62 13.37
C ASP A 146 20.68 -4.08 12.64
N GLY A 147 20.46 -3.10 11.76
CA GLY A 147 21.56 -2.43 11.09
C GLY A 147 22.52 -1.88 12.15
N PRO A 148 23.81 -1.71 11.84
CA PRO A 148 24.90 -1.43 12.79
C PRO A 148 24.78 -0.04 13.46
N ARG A 149 23.70 0.19 14.20
CA ARG A 149 23.41 1.39 14.98
C ARG A 149 23.77 1.21 16.45
N SER A 150 24.01 -0.03 16.89
CA SER A 150 24.42 -0.33 18.26
C SER A 150 25.93 -0.14 18.52
N SER A 151 26.77 -0.04 17.48
CA SER A 151 28.22 0.09 17.66
C SER A 151 28.72 1.54 17.79
N VAL A 152 27.96 2.54 17.35
CA VAL A 152 28.42 3.95 17.35
C VAL A 152 28.04 4.72 18.61
N LEU A 153 27.06 4.23 19.39
CA LEU A 153 26.55 4.94 20.58
C LEU A 153 27.16 4.50 21.91
N ASN A 154 28.23 3.68 21.91
CA ASN A 154 28.92 3.33 23.16
C ASN A 154 30.45 3.63 23.14
N PRO A 155 30.87 4.87 22.86
CA PRO A 155 32.28 5.27 23.03
C PRO A 155 32.70 5.45 24.50
N LEU A 156 31.78 5.35 25.47
CA LEU A 156 32.03 5.65 26.89
C LEU A 156 32.21 4.43 27.79
N ARG A 157 32.35 3.21 27.23
CA ARG A 157 32.58 1.98 28.00
C ARG A 157 34.06 1.60 28.18
N GLY A 158 34.97 2.51 27.86
CA GLY A 158 36.42 2.28 27.95
C GLY A 158 37.16 3.47 28.53
N THR A 159 36.88 3.83 29.78
CA THR A 159 37.80 4.55 30.68
C THR A 159 37.49 4.16 32.11
#